data_AF-A0A2E4D3T2-F1
#
_entry.id   AF-A0A2E4D3T2-F1
#
_cell.length_a   1.000
_cell.length_b   1.000
_cell.length_c   1.000
_cell.angle_alpha   90.00
_cell.angle_beta   90.00
_cell.angle_gamma   90.00
#
_symmetry.space_group_name_H-M   'P 1'
#
loop_
_entity.id
_entity.type
_entity.pdbx_description
1 polymer ?
#
loop_
_entity_poly.entity_id
_entity_poly.type
_entity_poly.pdbx_seq_one_letter_code
_entity_poly.pdbx_strand_id
1 'polypeptide(L)'
;MSSIYRKGRDGYYYYQTYIYNPKTKKKDKRVFHALRTKDIADAKIKQNELDLQYQEETDQKYKLPKPTYKFTASSLVLIIIVTIFITLTFTYLFVPVNKLKTSRILSSDEQKIKVDKKIEFRNTVDFEKEKNTNQKSSNFEKIADTVEINSKNNPTNSKNIIPKYTIERIERLPGAFEQGKVFVSIDQSSSYESQLQLCKYLANHYNEFSSIVICLYANSQVGINLAKGIDEFVNVSQQKQFWLAMYTNNSVEGEYFDSNPSSYLGNY
;
A
#
# COMPACT_ATOMS: atom_id res chain seq x y z
N MET A 1 8.99 -15.07 9.09
CA MET A 1 10.26 -14.52 8.60
C MET A 1 11.35 -15.36 9.19
N SER A 2 11.79 -16.32 8.38
CA SER A 2 13.02 -17.05 8.61
C SER A 2 14.15 -16.39 7.83
N SER A 3 15.39 -16.72 8.17
CA SER A 3 16.55 -16.35 7.39
C SER A 3 17.52 -17.52 7.32
N ILE A 4 18.34 -17.52 6.27
CA ILE A 4 19.49 -18.41 6.16
C ILE A 4 20.78 -17.59 6.16
N TYR A 5 21.81 -18.11 6.82
CA TYR A 5 23.12 -17.49 6.85
C TYR A 5 24.23 -18.53 6.75
N ARG A 6 25.35 -18.14 6.16
CA ARG A 6 26.51 -19.02 6.00
C ARG A 6 27.46 -18.83 7.18
N LYS A 7 27.91 -19.92 7.80
CA LYS A 7 28.86 -19.85 8.92
C LYS A 7 30.29 -19.97 8.40
N GLY A 8 31.16 -19.05 8.80
CA GLY A 8 32.53 -18.96 8.27
C GLY A 8 33.42 -20.16 8.57
N ARG A 9 33.21 -20.84 9.72
CA ARG A 9 34.09 -21.95 10.16
C ARG A 9 33.95 -23.22 9.33
N ASP A 10 32.74 -23.56 8.90
CA ASP A 10 32.41 -24.83 8.22
C ASP A 10 31.87 -24.63 6.80
N GLY A 11 31.49 -23.38 6.46
CA GLY A 11 30.97 -22.98 5.16
C GLY A 11 29.54 -23.44 4.88
N TYR A 12 28.87 -24.06 5.86
CA TYR A 12 27.50 -24.54 5.71
C TYR A 12 26.48 -23.44 6.00
N TYR A 13 25.31 -23.57 5.36
CA TYR A 13 24.16 -22.73 5.65
C TYR A 13 23.41 -23.20 6.89
N TYR A 14 22.92 -22.23 7.64
CA TYR A 14 22.09 -22.39 8.82
C TYR A 14 20.81 -21.61 8.62
N TYR A 15 19.71 -22.19 9.08
CA TYR A 15 18.40 -21.59 9.12
C TYR A 15 18.12 -21.04 10.52
N GLN A 16 17.46 -19.89 10.58
CA GLN A 16 17.02 -19.25 11.80
C GLN A 16 15.59 -18.76 11.62
N THR A 17 14.73 -18.97 12.62
CA THR A 17 13.36 -18.41 12.63
C THR A 17 12.89 -18.11 14.04
N TYR A 18 11.80 -17.35 14.15
CA TYR A 18 11.08 -17.17 15.40
C TYR A 18 9.71 -17.83 15.32
N ILE A 19 9.40 -18.62 16.35
CA ILE A 19 8.13 -19.34 16.49
C ILE A 19 7.13 -18.43 17.18
N TYR A 20 5.90 -18.40 16.66
CA TYR A 20 4.79 -17.67 17.24
C TYR A 20 4.31 -18.33 18.54
N ASN A 21 4.18 -17.53 19.60
CA ASN A 21 3.61 -17.95 20.86
C ASN A 21 2.21 -17.33 21.03
N PRO A 22 1.15 -18.15 21.12
CA PRO A 22 -0.22 -17.64 21.23
C PRO A 22 -0.51 -16.98 22.57
N LYS A 23 0.22 -17.35 23.65
CA LYS A 23 0.02 -16.79 24.99
C LYS A 23 0.46 -15.34 25.05
N THR A 24 1.61 -15.05 24.46
CA THR A 24 2.20 -13.71 24.41
C THR A 24 1.76 -12.93 23.16
N LYS A 25 1.10 -13.59 22.19
CA LYS A 25 0.75 -13.07 20.87
C LYS A 25 1.96 -12.49 20.11
N LYS A 26 3.15 -12.99 20.42
CA LYS A 26 4.43 -12.52 19.89
C LYS A 26 5.27 -13.69 19.42
N LYS A 27 6.23 -13.43 18.53
CA LYS A 27 7.26 -14.39 18.14
C LYS A 27 8.45 -14.25 19.09
N ASP A 28 8.44 -15.02 20.18
CA ASP A 28 9.40 -14.86 21.28
C ASP A 28 10.48 -15.96 21.32
N LYS A 29 10.24 -17.12 20.71
CA LYS A 29 11.19 -18.24 20.71
C LYS A 29 11.98 -18.33 19.40
N ARG A 30 13.30 -18.17 19.49
CA ARG A 30 14.23 -18.36 18.35
C ARG A 30 14.65 -19.83 18.20
N VAL A 31 14.67 -20.33 16.97
CA VAL A 31 15.10 -21.70 16.64
C VAL A 31 16.12 -21.69 15.50
N PHE A 32 17.03 -22.67 15.53
CA PHE A 32 18.12 -22.81 14.57
C PHE A 32 18.18 -24.23 14.00
N HIS A 33 18.44 -24.34 12.70
CA HIS A 33 18.68 -25.62 12.03
C HIS A 33 19.94 -25.56 11.17
N ALA A 34 20.74 -26.62 11.19
CA ALA A 34 21.82 -26.77 10.24
C ALA A 34 21.25 -27.33 8.93
N LEU A 35 21.39 -26.60 7.82
CA LEU A 35 20.86 -27.03 6.53
C LEU A 35 21.73 -28.09 5.85
N ARG A 36 22.97 -28.29 6.35
CA ARG A 36 23.93 -29.29 5.87
C ARG A 36 24.22 -29.19 4.37
N THR A 37 24.05 -28.01 3.79
CA THR A 37 24.46 -27.70 2.42
C THR A 37 25.36 -26.46 2.42
N LYS A 38 26.29 -26.42 1.48
CA LYS A 38 27.13 -25.25 1.18
C LYS A 38 26.65 -24.49 -0.05
N ASP A 39 25.71 -25.07 -0.80
CA ASP A 39 25.10 -24.43 -1.96
C ASP A 39 23.91 -23.56 -1.54
N ILE A 40 23.79 -22.40 -2.18
CA ILE A 40 22.76 -21.41 -1.87
C ILE A 40 21.39 -21.81 -2.41
N ALA A 41 21.32 -22.48 -3.56
CA ALA A 41 20.06 -22.91 -4.14
C ALA A 41 19.43 -24.01 -3.27
N ASP A 42 20.23 -25.03 -2.90
CA ASP A 42 19.82 -26.05 -1.94
C ASP A 42 19.41 -25.47 -0.58
N ALA A 43 20.12 -24.44 -0.11
CA ALA A 43 19.80 -23.80 1.17
C ALA A 43 18.45 -23.09 1.15
N LYS A 44 18.11 -22.42 0.03
CA LYS A 44 16.79 -21.78 -0.16
C LYS A 44 15.66 -22.81 -0.23
N ILE A 45 15.89 -23.94 -0.89
CA ILE A 45 14.90 -25.04 -0.94
C ILE A 45 14.61 -25.53 0.48
N LYS A 46 15.65 -25.85 1.25
CA LYS A 46 15.51 -26.31 2.64
C LYS A 46 14.91 -25.25 3.57
N GLN A 47 15.18 -23.97 3.31
CA GLN A 47 14.53 -22.87 4.04
C GLN A 47 13.01 -22.91 3.83
N ASN A 48 12.56 -23.04 2.58
CA ASN A 48 11.14 -23.10 2.25
C ASN A 48 10.47 -24.34 2.87
N GLU A 49 11.14 -25.50 2.87
CA GLU A 49 10.65 -26.71 3.52
C GLU A 49 10.44 -26.51 5.02
N LEU A 50 11.42 -25.93 5.72
CA LEU A 50 11.31 -25.64 7.16
C LEU A 50 10.24 -24.59 7.46
N ASP A 51 10.09 -23.58 6.61
CA ASP A 51 9.05 -22.56 6.78
C ASP A 51 7.65 -23.17 6.66
N LEU A 52 7.44 -24.05 5.68
CA LEU A 52 6.19 -24.78 5.53
C LEU A 52 5.92 -25.66 6.75
N GLN A 53 6.93 -26.40 7.23
CA GLN A 53 6.81 -27.23 8.43
C GLN A 53 6.39 -26.41 9.66
N TYR A 54 7.06 -25.27 9.91
CA TYR A 54 6.72 -24.42 11.06
C TYR A 54 5.35 -23.77 10.94
N GLN A 55 4.92 -23.44 9.72
CA GLN A 55 3.58 -22.94 9.48
C GLN A 55 2.54 -24.02 9.77
N GLU A 56 2.73 -25.23 9.26
CA GLU A 56 1.83 -26.37 9.51
C GLU A 56 1.77 -26.74 11.00
N GLU A 57 2.90 -26.78 11.70
CA GLU A 57 2.95 -27.02 13.14
C GLU A 57 2.18 -25.94 13.93
N THR A 58 2.29 -24.68 13.50
CA THR A 58 1.56 -23.56 14.09
C THR A 58 0.06 -23.70 13.82
N ASP A 59 -0.33 -24.00 12.58
CA ASP A 59 -1.72 -24.16 12.19
C ASP A 59 -2.37 -25.37 12.87
N GLN A 60 -1.66 -26.49 13.00
CA GLN A 60 -2.16 -27.68 13.69
C GLN A 60 -2.32 -27.46 15.20
N LYS A 61 -1.33 -26.83 15.85
CA LYS A 61 -1.32 -26.61 17.30
C LYS A 61 -2.32 -25.55 17.74
N TYR A 62 -2.68 -24.63 16.83
CA TYR A 62 -3.56 -23.49 17.12
C TYR A 62 -4.79 -23.45 16.23
N LYS A 63 -5.17 -24.57 15.59
CA LYS A 63 -6.53 -24.76 15.09
C LYS A 63 -7.48 -24.46 16.24
N LEU A 64 -8.10 -23.28 16.23
CA LEU A 64 -9.30 -23.04 17.02
C LEU A 64 -10.25 -24.19 16.68
N PRO A 65 -10.90 -24.82 17.66
CA PRO A 65 -11.98 -25.73 17.35
C PRO A 65 -12.95 -24.95 16.47
N LYS A 66 -13.04 -25.33 15.19
CA LYS A 66 -14.04 -24.77 14.29
C LYS A 66 -15.35 -24.92 15.04
N PRO A 67 -16.14 -23.86 15.24
CA PRO A 67 -17.44 -24.03 15.86
C PRO A 67 -18.26 -24.89 14.89
N THR A 68 -18.34 -26.19 15.17
CA THR A 68 -19.25 -27.09 14.48
C THR A 68 -20.64 -26.80 15.02
N TYR A 69 -21.18 -25.63 14.66
CA TYR A 69 -22.61 -25.42 14.74
C TYR A 69 -23.22 -26.34 13.69
N LYS A 70 -23.59 -27.55 14.12
CA LYS A 70 -24.49 -28.40 13.38
C LYS A 70 -25.85 -27.70 13.38
N PHE A 71 -26.03 -26.74 12.49
CA PHE A 71 -27.34 -26.17 12.17
C PHE A 71 -28.13 -27.29 11.50
N THR A 72 -28.82 -28.11 12.29
CA THR A 72 -29.77 -29.08 11.77
C THR A 72 -31.02 -28.32 11.33
N ALA A 73 -31.69 -28.76 10.26
CA ALA A 73 -32.89 -28.09 9.76
C ALA A 73 -33.99 -27.89 10.83
N SER A 74 -34.00 -28.72 11.88
CA SER A 74 -34.86 -28.56 13.06
C SER A 74 -34.61 -27.27 13.85
N SER A 75 -33.37 -26.76 13.88
CA SER A 75 -33.01 -25.54 14.60
C SER A 75 -33.55 -24.27 13.93
N LEU A 76 -33.65 -24.24 12.59
CA LEU A 76 -34.29 -23.15 11.85
C LEU A 76 -35.81 -23.11 12.11
N VAL A 77 -36.47 -24.26 12.14
CA VAL A 77 -37.90 -24.36 12.47
C VAL A 77 -38.17 -23.85 13.89
N LEU A 78 -37.31 -24.18 14.85
CA LEU A 78 -37.46 -23.73 16.22
C LEU A 78 -37.26 -22.21 16.36
N ILE A 79 -36.30 -21.62 15.63
CA ILE A 79 -36.13 -20.16 15.55
C ILE A 79 -37.38 -19.50 14.97
N ILE A 80 -37.94 -20.04 13.88
CA ILE A 80 -39.17 -19.51 13.27
C ILE A 80 -40.34 -19.56 14.27
N ILE A 81 -40.53 -20.68 14.98
CA ILE A 81 -41.59 -20.82 16.00
C ILE A 81 -41.41 -19.81 17.13
N VAL A 82 -40.19 -19.63 17.63
CA VAL A 82 -39.89 -18.66 18.70
C VAL A 82 -40.17 -17.24 18.22
N THR A 83 -39.77 -16.89 16.99
CA THR A 83 -40.06 -15.56 16.44
C THR A 83 -41.55 -15.31 16.28
N ILE A 84 -42.34 -16.29 15.82
CA ILE A 84 -43.80 -16.19 15.73
C ILE A 84 -44.39 -15.98 17.13
N PHE A 85 -43.97 -16.75 18.12
CA PHE A 85 -44.48 -16.64 19.49
C PHE A 85 -44.18 -15.27 20.12
N ILE A 86 -42.98 -14.73 19.90
CA ILE A 86 -42.60 -13.38 20.33
C ILE A 86 -43.48 -12.33 19.63
N THR A 87 -43.67 -12.44 18.31
CA THR A 87 -44.52 -11.48 17.59
C THR A 87 -45.98 -11.54 18.03
N LEU A 88 -46.53 -12.73 18.31
CA LEU A 88 -47.90 -12.92 18.79
C LEU A 88 -48.10 -12.37 20.20
N THR A 89 -47.14 -12.61 21.10
CA THR A 89 -47.17 -12.07 22.46
C THR A 89 -47.03 -10.55 22.47
N PHE A 90 -46.16 -9.98 21.63
CA PHE A 90 -46.04 -8.53 21.47
C PHE A 90 -47.32 -7.90 20.91
N THR A 91 -47.94 -8.50 19.88
CA THR A 91 -49.21 -7.99 19.35
C THR A 91 -50.34 -8.12 20.36
N TYR A 92 -50.40 -9.19 21.16
CA TYR A 92 -51.44 -9.34 22.18
C TYR A 92 -51.29 -8.36 23.35
N LEU A 93 -50.04 -8.05 23.75
CA LEU A 93 -49.75 -7.08 24.82
C LEU A 93 -49.90 -5.62 24.39
N PHE A 94 -49.72 -5.30 23.11
CA PHE A 94 -49.68 -3.92 22.61
C PHE A 94 -50.83 -3.51 21.66
N VAL A 95 -51.86 -4.34 21.45
CA VAL A 95 -53.04 -3.93 20.66
C VAL A 95 -54.15 -3.36 21.56
N PRO A 96 -54.33 -2.04 21.64
CA PRO A 96 -55.54 -1.44 22.19
C PRO A 96 -56.72 -1.71 21.25
N VAL A 97 -57.80 -2.27 21.79
CA VAL A 97 -59.05 -2.52 21.06
C VAL A 97 -59.64 -1.19 20.59
N ASN A 98 -59.49 -0.83 19.31
CA ASN A 98 -60.22 0.28 18.70
C ASN A 98 -60.61 0.00 17.23
N LYS A 99 -61.91 -0.27 17.11
CA LYS A 99 -62.89 -0.26 16.00
C LYS A 99 -62.46 0.12 14.57
N LEU A 100 -62.86 -0.79 13.66
CA LEU A 100 -63.04 -0.68 12.20
C LEU A 100 -63.64 0.66 11.69
N LYS A 101 -63.14 1.15 10.53
CA LYS A 101 -63.95 1.56 9.35
C LYS A 101 -63.10 1.92 8.10
N THR A 102 -63.20 1.03 7.10
CA THR A 102 -63.54 1.26 5.68
C THR A 102 -62.86 2.37 4.82
N SER A 103 -61.96 1.88 3.96
CA SER A 103 -61.59 2.15 2.55
C SER A 103 -62.17 3.29 1.65
N ARG A 104 -61.25 3.84 0.83
CA ARG A 104 -61.26 4.14 -0.64
C ARG A 104 -61.11 5.61 -1.10
N ILE A 105 -60.47 5.72 -2.29
CA ILE A 105 -60.45 6.77 -3.34
C ILE A 105 -59.09 7.50 -3.43
N LEU A 106 -58.19 7.24 -4.40
CA LEU A 106 -58.13 7.48 -5.87
C LEU A 106 -57.75 8.93 -6.29
N SER A 107 -56.62 9.02 -7.01
CA SER A 107 -56.29 9.92 -8.13
C SER A 107 -55.68 11.33 -7.98
N SER A 108 -54.79 11.58 -8.95
CA SER A 108 -54.44 12.79 -9.71
C SER A 108 -53.29 13.71 -9.29
N ASP A 109 -52.29 13.67 -10.18
CA ASP A 109 -51.75 14.75 -11.02
C ASP A 109 -50.78 15.83 -10.50
N GLU A 110 -49.69 15.88 -11.28
CA GLU A 110 -48.96 17.02 -11.84
C GLU A 110 -48.49 18.17 -10.92
N GLN A 111 -47.17 18.43 -10.95
CA GLN A 111 -46.63 19.54 -11.76
C GLN A 111 -45.09 19.58 -11.78
N LYS A 112 -44.54 19.74 -12.98
CA LYS A 112 -43.15 20.10 -13.33
C LYS A 112 -42.92 21.59 -13.06
N ILE A 113 -41.71 22.01 -12.61
CA ILE A 113 -40.99 23.20 -13.14
C ILE A 113 -39.46 22.99 -13.00
N LYS A 114 -38.73 23.16 -14.12
CA LYS A 114 -37.28 23.36 -14.27
C LYS A 114 -36.94 24.85 -14.17
N VAL A 115 -35.78 25.24 -13.61
CA VAL A 115 -34.97 26.38 -14.10
C VAL A 115 -33.48 26.17 -13.76
N ASP A 116 -32.63 26.21 -14.80
CA ASP A 116 -31.17 26.26 -14.77
C ASP A 116 -30.62 27.67 -14.44
N LYS A 117 -29.42 27.76 -13.83
CA LYS A 117 -28.56 28.94 -13.97
C LYS A 117 -27.07 28.58 -13.94
N LYS A 118 -26.42 28.76 -15.09
CA LYS A 118 -24.97 28.72 -15.35
C LYS A 118 -24.34 30.05 -14.94
N ILE A 119 -23.18 30.03 -14.25
CA ILE A 119 -22.26 31.19 -14.17
C ILE A 119 -20.82 30.67 -14.30
N GLU A 120 -20.16 31.06 -15.39
CA GLU A 120 -18.70 31.03 -15.59
C GLU A 120 -18.07 32.27 -14.95
N PHE A 121 -16.92 32.13 -14.30
CA PHE A 121 -15.94 33.21 -14.21
C PHE A 121 -14.51 32.64 -14.31
N ARG A 122 -13.82 33.12 -15.34
CA ARG A 122 -12.40 32.96 -15.66
C ARG A 122 -11.70 34.20 -15.11
N ASN A 123 -10.51 34.06 -14.50
CA ASN A 123 -9.51 35.13 -14.46
C ASN A 123 -8.11 34.49 -14.39
N THR A 124 -7.36 34.72 -15.46
CA THR A 124 -5.92 34.58 -15.63
C THR A 124 -5.23 35.84 -15.09
N VAL A 125 -4.07 35.69 -14.44
CA VAL A 125 -3.12 36.79 -14.24
C VAL A 125 -1.72 36.26 -14.55
N ASP A 126 -1.12 36.84 -15.59
CA ASP A 126 0.29 36.77 -15.95
C ASP A 126 1.13 37.68 -15.06
N PHE A 127 2.38 37.31 -14.79
CA PHE A 127 3.48 38.27 -14.60
C PHE A 127 4.80 37.71 -15.16
N GLU A 128 5.49 38.59 -15.90
CA GLU A 128 6.73 38.40 -16.66
C GLU A 128 8.03 38.38 -15.84
N LYS A 129 9.00 37.61 -16.38
CA LYS A 129 10.49 37.75 -16.51
C LYS A 129 11.30 38.78 -15.68
N GLU A 130 12.45 38.33 -15.14
CA GLU A 130 13.85 38.60 -15.62
C GLU A 130 14.91 37.90 -14.69
N LYS A 131 15.78 36.99 -15.18
CA LYS A 131 17.21 37.11 -15.64
C LYS A 131 18.28 37.50 -14.58
N ASN A 132 19.16 36.54 -14.21
CA ASN A 132 20.63 36.43 -14.48
C ASN A 132 21.56 37.16 -13.47
N THR A 133 22.77 36.74 -13.02
CA THR A 133 23.70 35.57 -13.01
C THR A 133 24.80 35.97 -11.98
N ASN A 134 25.41 35.16 -11.09
CA ASN A 134 26.68 34.41 -11.22
C ASN A 134 27.42 34.38 -9.85
N GLN A 135 27.74 33.20 -9.28
CA GLN A 135 29.11 32.78 -8.87
C GLN A 135 29.15 31.41 -8.14
N LYS A 136 29.95 30.49 -8.73
CA LYS A 136 30.84 29.44 -8.17
C LYS A 136 30.68 29.00 -6.70
N SER A 137 30.92 27.76 -6.28
CA SER A 137 31.18 26.43 -6.86
C SER A 137 31.56 25.53 -5.68
N SER A 138 30.99 24.34 -5.51
CA SER A 138 31.73 23.18 -4.97
C SER A 138 31.06 21.89 -5.46
N ASN A 139 31.91 20.91 -5.79
CA ASN A 139 31.62 19.77 -6.66
C ASN A 139 30.73 18.71 -6.00
N PHE A 140 29.64 18.33 -6.68
CA PHE A 140 29.07 16.99 -6.56
C PHE A 140 28.76 16.46 -7.97
N GLU A 141 29.26 15.26 -8.23
CA GLU A 141 29.18 14.57 -9.50
C GLU A 141 27.71 14.22 -9.79
N LYS A 142 27.14 14.90 -10.78
CA LYS A 142 25.72 14.79 -11.17
C LYS A 142 25.63 13.95 -12.43
N ILE A 143 25.32 12.66 -12.27
CA ILE A 143 24.87 11.81 -13.39
C ILE A 143 23.37 12.04 -13.52
N ALA A 144 22.97 12.86 -14.48
CA ALA A 144 21.58 13.11 -14.82
C ALA A 144 21.25 12.38 -16.14
N ASP A 145 20.85 11.11 -16.04
CA ASP A 145 20.28 10.38 -17.18
C ASP A 145 18.80 10.77 -17.32
N THR A 146 18.53 11.67 -18.25
CA THR A 146 17.15 12.05 -18.62
C THR A 146 16.68 11.11 -19.73
N VAL A 147 15.88 10.09 -19.38
CA VAL A 147 15.24 9.20 -20.36
C VAL A 147 13.80 9.66 -20.58
N GLU A 148 13.56 10.50 -21.60
CA GLU A 148 12.22 10.81 -22.10
C GLU A 148 11.76 9.73 -23.10
N ILE A 149 10.81 8.88 -22.71
CA ILE A 149 10.12 7.99 -23.66
C ILE A 149 8.79 8.64 -24.09
N ASN A 150 8.72 9.02 -25.36
CA ASN A 150 7.48 9.42 -26.03
C ASN A 150 6.65 8.17 -26.37
N SER A 151 5.45 8.03 -25.79
CA SER A 151 4.49 6.99 -26.17
C SER A 151 3.32 7.59 -26.96
N LYS A 152 3.21 7.22 -28.25
CA LYS A 152 2.07 7.53 -29.13
C LYS A 152 0.89 6.59 -28.85
N ASN A 153 -0.31 7.16 -28.92
CA ASN A 153 -1.60 6.54 -28.62
C ASN A 153 -2.06 5.49 -29.65
N ASN A 154 -2.71 4.42 -29.16
CA ASN A 154 -3.91 3.82 -29.76
C ASN A 154 -4.65 2.97 -28.69
N PRO A 155 -6.00 2.93 -28.70
CA PRO A 155 -6.78 2.39 -27.59
C PRO A 155 -7.06 0.90 -27.77
N THR A 156 -6.44 0.08 -26.91
CA THR A 156 -6.86 -1.30 -26.67
C THR A 156 -6.91 -1.54 -25.17
N ASN A 157 -8.04 -2.07 -24.69
CA ASN A 157 -8.34 -2.27 -23.28
C ASN A 157 -7.29 -3.17 -22.59
N SER A 158 -6.91 -2.75 -21.38
CA SER A 158 -5.92 -3.31 -20.47
C SER A 158 -4.46 -3.03 -20.86
N LYS A 159 -3.82 -2.07 -20.16
CA LYS A 159 -2.37 -2.02 -19.95
C LYS A 159 -2.08 -1.04 -18.83
N ASN A 160 -1.33 -1.49 -17.84
CA ASN A 160 -0.76 -0.66 -16.79
C ASN A 160 0.11 0.41 -17.44
N ILE A 161 -0.37 1.65 -17.44
CA ILE A 161 0.35 2.81 -17.97
C ILE A 161 1.32 3.25 -16.88
N ILE A 162 2.61 2.97 -17.07
CA ILE A 162 3.65 3.59 -16.26
C ILE A 162 3.60 5.10 -16.57
N PRO A 163 3.45 5.98 -15.55
CA PRO A 163 3.37 7.42 -15.76
C PRO A 163 4.72 7.96 -16.26
N LYS A 164 4.69 9.10 -16.96
CA LYS A 164 5.92 9.83 -17.30
C LYS A 164 6.63 10.24 -16.00
N TYR A 165 7.93 10.01 -15.94
CA TYR A 165 8.73 10.23 -14.74
C TYR A 165 10.10 10.84 -15.07
N THR A 166 10.70 11.51 -14.09
CA THR A 166 12.09 11.97 -14.14
C THR A 166 12.80 11.54 -12.86
N ILE A 167 14.00 10.97 -12.97
CA ILE A 167 14.84 10.64 -11.82
C ILE A 167 15.62 11.91 -11.45
N GLU A 168 15.37 12.42 -10.25
CA GLU A 168 15.95 13.71 -9.80
C GLU A 168 17.22 13.50 -8.99
N ARG A 169 17.29 12.40 -8.25
CA ARG A 169 18.41 12.05 -7.37
C ARG A 169 18.43 10.55 -7.11
N ILE A 170 19.63 9.98 -7.07
CA ILE A 170 19.87 8.63 -6.58
C ILE A 170 20.93 8.73 -5.49
N GLU A 171 20.67 8.14 -4.33
CA GLU A 171 21.63 8.04 -3.23
C GLU A 171 21.99 6.58 -3.01
N ARG A 172 23.29 6.28 -3.06
CA ARG A 172 23.80 4.99 -2.60
C ARG A 172 24.29 5.14 -1.18
N LEU A 173 23.72 4.37 -0.26
CA LEU A 173 24.12 4.40 1.14
C LEU A 173 25.33 3.49 1.35
N PRO A 174 26.39 3.96 2.02
CA PRO A 174 27.54 3.13 2.33
C PRO A 174 27.17 2.09 3.39
N GLY A 175 27.65 0.86 3.23
CA GLY A 175 27.43 -0.21 4.20
C GLY A 175 27.76 -1.60 3.66
N ALA A 176 27.55 -2.61 4.50
CA ALA A 176 27.70 -4.02 4.10
C ALA A 176 26.57 -4.52 3.18
N PHE A 177 25.52 -3.73 3.02
CA PHE A 177 24.38 -4.00 2.16
C PHE A 177 24.31 -2.92 1.08
N GLU A 178 24.09 -3.34 -0.16
CA GLU A 178 23.88 -2.43 -1.28
C GLU A 178 22.51 -1.76 -1.12
N GLN A 179 22.49 -0.59 -0.50
CA GLN A 179 21.28 0.16 -0.21
C GLN A 179 21.19 1.39 -1.11
N GLY A 180 20.03 1.56 -1.75
CA GLY A 180 19.76 2.67 -2.66
C GLY A 180 18.52 3.46 -2.26
N LYS A 181 18.53 4.76 -2.52
CA LYS A 181 17.34 5.61 -2.52
C LYS A 181 17.20 6.28 -3.87
N VAL A 182 16.01 6.20 -4.46
CA VAL A 182 15.70 6.82 -5.75
C VAL A 182 14.59 7.84 -5.54
N PHE A 183 14.84 9.08 -5.93
CA PHE A 183 13.90 10.18 -5.80
C PHE A 183 13.42 10.57 -7.20
N VAL A 184 12.11 10.52 -7.41
CA VAL A 184 11.50 10.60 -8.74
C VAL A 184 10.40 11.64 -8.74
N SER A 185 10.33 12.47 -9.78
CA SER A 185 9.22 13.37 -10.03
C SER A 185 8.25 12.78 -11.07
N ILE A 186 6.95 12.86 -10.80
CA ILE A 186 5.87 12.33 -11.66
C ILE A 186 4.68 13.29 -11.69
N ASP A 187 3.80 13.13 -12.67
CA ASP A 187 2.53 13.86 -12.69
C ASP A 187 1.72 13.56 -11.40
N GLN A 188 1.29 14.62 -10.71
CA GLN A 188 0.50 14.53 -9.48
C GLN A 188 -0.86 13.84 -9.70
N SER A 189 -1.37 13.85 -10.92
CA SER A 189 -2.61 13.16 -11.31
C SER A 189 -2.46 11.66 -11.52
N SER A 190 -1.24 11.10 -11.37
CA SER A 190 -0.98 9.67 -11.49
C SER A 190 -1.80 8.84 -10.49
N SER A 191 -2.35 7.73 -10.96
CA SER A 191 -3.15 6.82 -10.13
C SER A 191 -2.28 5.94 -9.24
N TYR A 192 -2.85 5.44 -8.15
CA TYR A 192 -2.23 4.45 -7.24
C TYR A 192 -1.56 3.30 -8.02
N GLU A 193 -2.29 2.67 -8.94
CA GLU A 193 -1.78 1.53 -9.70
C GLU A 193 -0.61 1.94 -10.60
N SER A 194 -0.72 3.10 -11.26
CA SER A 194 0.36 3.60 -12.13
C SER A 194 1.64 3.91 -11.35
N GLN A 195 1.52 4.46 -10.15
CA GLN A 195 2.64 4.74 -9.23
C GLN A 195 3.29 3.45 -8.74
N LEU A 196 2.48 2.47 -8.31
CA LEU A 196 2.99 1.17 -7.87
C LEU A 196 3.75 0.45 -9.00
N GLN A 197 3.20 0.47 -10.21
CA GLN A 197 3.84 -0.14 -11.38
C GLN A 197 5.15 0.55 -11.75
N LEU A 198 5.23 1.89 -11.64
CA LEU A 198 6.49 2.62 -11.77
C LEU A 198 7.51 2.20 -10.72
N CYS A 199 7.11 2.12 -9.45
CA CYS A 199 8.01 1.70 -8.38
C CYS A 199 8.56 0.29 -8.61
N LYS A 200 7.71 -0.66 -9.01
CA LYS A 200 8.14 -2.02 -9.36
C LYS A 200 9.10 -2.04 -10.54
N TYR A 201 8.80 -1.26 -11.58
CA TYR A 201 9.68 -1.10 -12.74
C TYR A 201 11.06 -0.58 -12.33
N LEU A 202 11.11 0.50 -11.53
CA LEU A 202 12.35 1.11 -11.06
C LEU A 202 13.13 0.18 -10.12
N ALA A 203 12.46 -0.52 -9.21
CA ALA A 203 13.11 -1.49 -8.33
C ALA A 203 13.75 -2.65 -9.11
N ASN A 204 13.11 -3.11 -10.19
CA ASN A 204 13.69 -4.11 -11.08
C ASN A 204 14.83 -3.56 -11.96
N HIS A 205 14.76 -2.28 -12.33
CA HIS A 205 15.79 -1.60 -13.09
C HIS A 205 17.08 -1.41 -12.27
N TYR A 206 16.93 -1.01 -11.01
CA TYR A 206 18.03 -0.82 -10.05
C TYR A 206 18.25 -2.08 -9.19
N ASN A 207 18.46 -3.22 -9.85
CA ASN A 207 18.60 -4.52 -9.20
C ASN A 207 19.95 -4.73 -8.49
N GLU A 208 20.89 -3.80 -8.63
CA GLU A 208 22.14 -3.77 -7.88
C GLU A 208 21.92 -3.53 -6.38
N PHE A 209 20.78 -2.92 -6.00
CA PHE A 209 20.44 -2.68 -4.61
C PHE A 209 19.75 -3.90 -3.99
N SER A 210 20.36 -4.43 -2.93
CA SER A 210 19.76 -5.44 -2.05
C SER A 210 18.57 -4.89 -1.22
N SER A 211 18.51 -3.57 -1.07
CA SER A 211 17.39 -2.83 -0.48
C SER A 211 17.27 -1.47 -1.16
N ILE A 212 16.10 -1.15 -1.70
CA ILE A 212 15.84 0.12 -2.38
C ILE A 212 14.64 0.83 -1.75
N VAL A 213 14.76 2.14 -1.57
CA VAL A 213 13.64 3.03 -1.24
C VAL A 213 13.39 3.94 -2.43
N ILE A 214 12.14 4.05 -2.87
CA ILE A 214 11.75 4.90 -3.99
C ILE A 214 10.72 5.90 -3.46
N CYS A 215 11.03 7.19 -3.58
CA CYS A 215 10.12 8.26 -3.19
C CYS A 215 9.62 8.96 -4.45
N LEU A 216 8.29 9.00 -4.60
CA LEU A 216 7.62 9.69 -5.70
C LEU A 216 7.16 11.07 -5.23
N TYR A 217 7.52 12.10 -5.98
CA TYR A 217 7.13 13.48 -5.74
C TYR A 217 6.34 14.03 -6.93
N ALA A 218 5.52 15.04 -6.67
CA ALA A 218 4.85 15.76 -7.74
C ALA A 218 5.87 16.48 -8.64
N ASN A 219 5.60 16.49 -9.95
CA ASN A 219 6.31 17.27 -10.95
C ASN A 219 5.90 18.75 -10.90
N SER A 220 5.96 19.32 -9.70
CA SER A 220 5.83 20.74 -9.41
C SER A 220 7.18 21.27 -8.93
N GLN A 221 7.40 22.58 -8.96
CA GLN A 221 8.66 23.15 -8.48
C GLN A 221 8.99 22.70 -7.05
N VAL A 222 7.97 22.62 -6.18
CA VAL A 222 8.14 22.18 -4.79
C VAL A 222 8.48 20.69 -4.72
N GLY A 223 7.77 19.83 -5.45
CA GLY A 223 8.04 18.39 -5.44
C GLY A 223 9.40 18.03 -6.05
N ILE A 224 9.81 18.72 -7.12
CA ILE A 224 11.14 18.59 -7.71
C ILE A 224 12.22 19.04 -6.72
N ASN A 225 12.02 20.16 -6.03
CA ASN A 225 12.94 20.63 -5.00
C ASN A 225 13.10 19.60 -3.88
N LEU A 226 12.00 19.01 -3.41
CA LEU A 226 12.02 17.91 -2.43
C LEU A 226 12.78 16.68 -2.95
N ALA A 227 12.51 16.26 -4.18
CA ALA A 227 13.19 15.10 -4.78
C ALA A 227 14.71 15.34 -4.91
N LYS A 228 15.14 16.57 -5.22
CA LYS A 228 16.54 16.99 -5.28
C LYS A 228 17.21 17.19 -3.92
N GLY A 229 16.44 17.20 -2.83
CA GLY A 229 16.96 17.49 -1.49
C GLY A 229 17.21 18.98 -1.24
N ILE A 230 16.49 19.87 -1.93
CA ILE A 230 16.52 21.33 -1.75
C ILE A 230 15.25 21.72 -0.98
N ASP A 231 15.21 21.45 0.33
CA ASP A 231 14.01 21.58 1.17
C ASP A 231 14.04 22.77 2.15
N GLU A 232 15.10 23.59 2.11
CA GLU A 232 15.32 24.74 3.01
C GLU A 232 14.12 25.70 3.11
N PHE A 233 13.33 25.82 2.05
CA PHE A 233 12.17 26.71 1.96
C PHE A 233 10.82 25.99 1.86
N VAL A 234 10.79 24.65 2.04
CA VAL A 234 9.56 23.86 1.89
C VAL A 234 8.98 23.53 3.26
N ASN A 235 7.78 24.06 3.55
CA ASN A 235 7.12 23.80 4.83
C ASN A 235 6.55 22.37 4.90
N VAL A 236 6.27 21.87 6.12
CA VAL A 236 5.78 20.50 6.35
C VAL A 236 4.46 20.21 5.61
N SER A 237 3.56 21.19 5.50
CA SER A 237 2.29 21.04 4.77
C SER A 237 2.53 20.78 3.28
N GLN A 238 3.46 21.52 2.67
CA GLN A 238 3.90 21.33 1.30
C GLN A 238 4.60 19.99 1.13
N GLN A 239 5.46 19.57 2.07
CA GLN A 239 6.06 18.24 2.03
C GLN A 239 5.01 17.13 2.01
N LYS A 240 4.00 17.22 2.87
CA LYS A 240 2.87 16.27 2.92
C LYS A 240 2.06 16.26 1.63
N GLN A 241 1.89 17.42 1.00
CA GLN A 241 1.11 17.56 -0.23
C GLN A 241 1.86 17.03 -1.47
N PHE A 242 3.17 17.24 -1.53
CA PHE A 242 3.96 16.96 -2.73
C PHE A 242 4.79 15.67 -2.67
N TRP A 243 4.87 15.00 -1.51
CA TRP A 243 5.38 13.63 -1.39
C TRP A 243 4.24 12.64 -1.61
N LEU A 244 4.18 12.08 -2.82
CA LEU A 244 3.03 11.32 -3.31
C LEU A 244 3.03 9.88 -2.81
N ALA A 245 4.19 9.22 -2.86
CA ALA A 245 4.29 7.83 -2.45
C ALA A 245 5.71 7.47 -1.99
N MET A 246 5.78 6.42 -1.19
CA MET A 246 7.02 5.75 -0.82
C MET A 246 6.88 4.25 -1.13
N TYR A 247 7.89 3.69 -1.77
CA TYR A 247 8.00 2.26 -2.00
C TYR A 247 9.31 1.77 -1.40
N THR A 248 9.29 0.61 -0.78
CA THR A 248 10.48 -0.07 -0.31
C THR A 248 10.49 -1.49 -0.84
N ASN A 249 11.62 -1.93 -1.38
CA ASN A 249 11.83 -3.33 -1.71
C ASN A 249 13.14 -3.79 -1.09
N ASN A 250 13.03 -4.76 -0.20
CA ASN A 250 14.16 -5.39 0.46
C ASN A 250 14.16 -6.88 0.13
N SER A 251 15.32 -7.42 -0.20
CA SER A 251 15.50 -8.84 -0.53
C SER A 251 15.02 -9.82 0.56
N VAL A 252 14.93 -9.39 1.82
CA VAL A 252 14.48 -10.17 2.98
C VAL A 252 13.06 -9.81 3.40
N GLU A 253 12.73 -8.52 3.48
CA GLU A 253 11.42 -8.07 4.01
C GLU A 253 10.32 -8.03 2.94
N GLY A 254 10.71 -8.06 1.67
CA GLY A 254 9.80 -7.98 0.53
C GLY A 254 9.49 -6.54 0.11
N GLU A 255 8.41 -6.39 -0.65
CA GLU A 255 7.93 -5.10 -1.12
C GLU A 255 6.88 -4.49 -0.20
N TYR A 256 6.92 -3.17 -0.06
CA TYR A 256 5.93 -2.37 0.64
C TYR A 256 5.69 -1.07 -0.12
N PHE A 257 4.44 -0.67 -0.25
CA PHE A 257 4.02 0.55 -0.94
C PHE A 257 3.11 1.36 -0.03
N ASP A 258 3.45 2.63 0.15
CA ASP A 258 2.69 3.62 0.89
C ASP A 258 2.32 4.76 -0.04
N SER A 259 1.03 4.87 -0.37
CA SER A 259 0.49 5.92 -1.23
C SER A 259 0.18 7.22 -0.48
N ASN A 260 0.51 7.30 0.81
CA ASN A 260 0.37 8.51 1.60
C ASN A 260 1.43 8.57 2.72
N PRO A 261 2.70 8.82 2.35
CA PRO A 261 3.81 8.80 3.30
C PRO A 261 3.85 10.03 4.24
N SER A 262 2.84 10.89 4.20
CA SER A 262 2.76 12.09 5.05
C SER A 262 2.80 11.76 6.56
N SER A 263 2.44 10.54 6.94
CA SER A 263 2.51 10.07 8.33
C SER A 263 3.94 10.07 8.90
N TYR A 264 4.97 9.91 8.07
CA TYR A 264 6.37 9.92 8.50
C TYR A 264 6.88 11.33 8.88
N LEU A 265 6.18 12.38 8.46
CA LEU A 265 6.56 13.77 8.71
C LEU A 265 6.09 14.30 10.08
N GLY A 266 5.38 13.49 10.86
CA GLY A 266 4.91 13.85 12.20
C GLY A 266 3.83 14.94 12.24
N ASN A 267 3.35 15.22 13.45
CA ASN A 267 2.42 16.31 13.75
C ASN A 267 3.21 17.54 14.23
N TYR A 268 3.99 18.14 13.33
CA TYR A 268 4.66 19.41 13.58
C TYR A 268 3.90 20.56 12.92
#